data_AF-A0AAV6C0R5-F1
#
_entry.id   AF-A0AAV6C0R5-F1
#
_cell.length_a   1.000
_cell.length_b   1.000
_cell.length_c   1.000
_cell.angle_alpha   90.00
_cell.angle_beta   90.00
_cell.angle_gamma   90.00
#
_symmetry.space_group_name_H-M   'P 1'
#
loop_
_entity.id
_entity.type
_entity.pdbx_description
1 polymer ?
#
loop_
_entity_poly.entity_id
_entity_poly.type
_entity_poly.pdbx_seq_one_letter_code
_entity_poly.pdbx_strand_id
1 'polypeptide(L)'
;EEIARGEALAGKRDSNGNEAGLTEADFREAKRKFEIAYLTRQLKERRWNVSRTAAAIGLHRQSLQEKLRELGIRRPGHEPAEAAGAE
;
A
#
# COMPACT_ATOMS: atom_id res chain seq x y z
N GLU A 1 -30.08 1.97 0.23
CA GLU A 1 -28.93 2.18 -0.66
C GLU A 1 -27.94 3.05 0.10
N GLU A 2 -26.99 2.42 0.78
CA GLU A 2 -26.06 3.11 1.67
C GLU A 2 -24.92 3.66 0.81
N ILE A 3 -25.04 4.93 0.43
CA ILE A 3 -23.99 5.64 -0.30
C ILE A 3 -22.79 5.71 0.65
N ALA A 4 -21.84 4.79 0.47
CA ALA A 4 -20.55 4.81 1.13
C ALA A 4 -19.96 6.19 0.92
N ARG A 5 -20.03 7.02 1.98
CA ARG A 5 -19.43 8.33 2.04
C ARG A 5 -17.94 8.14 1.79
N GLY A 6 -17.52 8.41 0.56
CA GLY A 6 -16.13 8.73 0.30
C GLY A 6 -15.83 9.96 1.15
N GLU A 7 -15.12 9.78 2.25
CA GLU A 7 -14.42 10.87 2.90
C GLU A 7 -13.51 11.46 1.83
N ALA A 8 -13.99 12.52 1.16
CA ALA A 8 -13.16 13.35 0.33
C ALA A 8 -11.99 13.74 1.20
N LEU A 9 -10.77 13.42 0.74
CA LEU A 9 -9.51 13.82 1.36
C LEU A 9 -9.63 15.31 1.65
N ALA A 10 -9.96 15.64 2.89
CA ALA A 10 -10.15 17.00 3.32
C ALA A 10 -8.81 17.69 3.06
N GLY A 11 -8.80 18.63 2.11
CA GLY A 11 -7.66 19.50 1.85
C GLY A 11 -7.12 19.92 3.21
N LYS A 12 -5.84 19.61 3.44
CA LYS A 12 -5.18 19.77 4.73
C LYS A 12 -5.04 21.27 4.92
N ARG A 13 -6.11 21.92 5.41
CA ARG A 13 -6.14 23.34 5.69
C ARG A 13 -5.02 23.61 6.68
N ASP A 14 -4.06 24.42 6.27
CA ASP A 14 -3.10 24.94 7.23
C ASP A 14 -3.84 25.79 8.27
N SER A 15 -3.16 26.11 9.37
CA SER A 15 -3.72 26.95 10.44
C SER A 15 -4.13 28.35 9.97
N ASN A 16 -3.82 28.72 8.73
CA ASN A 16 -4.13 30.01 8.12
C ASN A 16 -5.33 29.95 7.14
N GLY A 17 -5.98 28.79 6.99
CA GLY A 17 -7.17 28.63 6.15
C GLY A 17 -6.89 28.64 4.64
N ASN A 18 -5.62 28.49 4.24
CA ASN A 18 -5.26 28.39 2.84
C ASN A 18 -5.50 26.95 2.34
N GLU A 19 -6.04 26.83 1.13
CA GLU A 19 -6.12 25.53 0.45
C GLU A 19 -4.70 25.08 0.13
N ALA A 20 -4.12 24.23 0.98
CA ALA A 20 -2.88 23.54 0.65
C ALA A 20 -3.12 22.73 -0.62
N GLY A 21 -2.66 23.25 -1.76
CA GLY A 21 -2.66 22.53 -3.02
C GLY A 21 -1.92 21.20 -2.85
N LEU A 22 -2.33 20.19 -3.62
CA LEU A 22 -1.69 18.87 -3.59
C LEU A 22 -0.19 19.03 -3.81
N THR A 23 0.60 18.66 -2.80
CA THR A 23 2.06 18.70 -2.90
C THR A 23 2.58 17.41 -3.52
N GLU A 24 3.83 17.42 -3.98
CA GLU A 24 4.49 16.20 -4.44
C GLU A 24 4.58 15.14 -3.31
N ALA A 25 4.68 15.56 -2.05
CA ALA A 25 4.66 14.66 -0.90
C ALA A 25 3.30 13.96 -0.75
N ASP A 26 2.19 14.69 -0.93
CA ASP A 26 0.84 14.13 -0.89
C ASP A 26 0.63 13.11 -2.01
N PHE A 27 1.14 13.38 -3.22
CA PHE A 27 1.10 12.42 -4.32
C PHE A 27 1.88 11.15 -4.01
N ARG A 28 3.10 11.27 -3.47
CA ARG A 28 3.91 10.12 -3.06
C ARG A 28 3.21 9.29 -1.99
N GLU A 29 2.58 9.94 -1.01
CA GLU A 29 1.82 9.26 0.05
C GLU A 29 0.57 8.56 -0.49
N ALA A 30 -0.22 9.25 -1.32
CA ALA A 30 -1.41 8.69 -1.95
C ALA A 30 -1.06 7.49 -2.85
N LYS A 31 0.00 7.62 -3.65
CA LYS A 31 0.53 6.51 -4.46
C LYS A 31 0.92 5.33 -3.57
N ARG A 32 1.62 5.57 -2.46
CA ARG A 32 2.01 4.51 -1.52
C ARG A 32 0.79 3.80 -0.94
N LYS A 33 -0.21 4.55 -0.47
CA LYS A 33 -1.47 4.00 0.08
C LYS A 33 -2.22 3.17 -0.97
N PHE A 34 -2.31 3.68 -2.19
CA PHE A 34 -2.91 2.96 -3.31
C PHE A 34 -2.17 1.66 -3.61
N GLU A 35 -0.84 1.71 -3.74
CA GLU A 35 -0.03 0.51 -4.00
C GLU A 35 -0.22 -0.55 -2.91
N ILE A 36 -0.23 -0.15 -1.63
CA ILE A 36 -0.50 -1.05 -0.50
C ILE A 36 -1.86 -1.72 -0.62
N ALA A 37 -2.92 -0.92 -0.81
CA ALA A 37 -4.27 -1.44 -0.91
C ALA A 37 -4.44 -2.37 -2.12
N TYR A 38 -3.90 -1.97 -3.27
CA TYR A 38 -3.97 -2.74 -4.51
C TYR A 38 -3.25 -4.08 -4.39
N LEU A 39 -1.99 -4.08 -3.98
CA LEU A 39 -1.19 -5.31 -3.85
C LEU A 39 -1.78 -6.23 -2.78
N THR A 40 -2.22 -5.69 -1.64
CA THR A 40 -2.86 -6.49 -0.59
C THR A 40 -4.13 -7.18 -1.11
N ARG A 41 -4.96 -6.48 -1.88
CA ARG A 41 -6.17 -7.07 -2.50
C ARG A 41 -5.80 -8.19 -3.47
N GLN A 42 -4.87 -7.93 -4.39
CA GLN A 42 -4.45 -8.91 -5.40
C GLN A 42 -3.81 -10.16 -4.78
N LEU A 43 -3.03 -9.99 -3.71
CA LEU A 43 -2.47 -11.07 -2.91
C LEU A 43 -3.57 -11.89 -2.22
N LYS A 44 -4.55 -11.23 -1.58
CA LYS A 44 -5.67 -11.92 -0.92
C LYS A 44 -6.47 -12.79 -1.89
N GLU A 45 -6.82 -12.25 -3.06
CA GLU A 45 -7.54 -12.98 -4.13
C GLU A 45 -6.79 -14.26 -4.56
N ARG A 46 -5.45 -14.22 -4.55
CA ARG A 46 -4.58 -15.33 -4.97
C ARG A 46 -4.00 -16.11 -3.81
N ARG A 47 -4.63 -16.05 -2.62
CA ARG A 47 -4.20 -16.75 -1.40
C ARG A 47 -2.73 -16.51 -1.04
N TRP A 48 -2.29 -15.27 -1.18
CA TRP A 48 -0.91 -14.82 -0.95
C TRP A 48 0.16 -15.47 -1.85
N ASN A 49 -0.24 -16.00 -3.01
CA ASN A 49 0.70 -16.54 -3.99
C ASN A 49 1.36 -15.40 -4.79
N VAL A 50 2.58 -15.03 -4.41
CA VAL A 50 3.34 -13.94 -5.04
C VAL A 50 3.59 -14.19 -6.53
N SER A 51 3.92 -15.43 -6.93
CA SER A 51 4.19 -15.76 -8.33
C SER A 51 2.95 -15.59 -9.22
N ARG A 52 1.79 -16.09 -8.78
CA ARG A 52 0.51 -15.91 -9.50
C ARG A 52 0.06 -14.46 -9.49
N THR A 53 0.35 -13.72 -8.42
CA THR A 53 0.02 -12.29 -8.32
C THR A 53 0.87 -11.48 -9.29
N ALA A 54 2.19 -11.71 -9.32
CA ALA A 54 3.12 -11.10 -10.24
C ALA A 54 2.72 -11.34 -11.70
N ALA A 55 2.45 -12.59 -12.07
CA ALA A 55 2.00 -12.94 -13.41
C ALA A 55 0.67 -12.25 -13.79
N ALA A 56 -0.27 -12.12 -12.85
CA ALA A 56 -1.57 -11.51 -13.13
C ALA A 56 -1.52 -9.98 -13.25
N ILE A 57 -0.62 -9.31 -12.53
CA ILE A 57 -0.43 -7.85 -12.61
C ILE A 57 0.64 -7.46 -13.64
N GLY A 58 1.22 -8.44 -14.35
CA GLY A 58 2.27 -8.21 -15.35
C GLY A 58 3.60 -7.72 -14.77
N LEU A 59 3.88 -8.01 -13.50
CA LEU A 59 5.16 -7.66 -12.86
C LEU A 59 6.06 -8.87 -12.78
N HIS A 60 7.38 -8.63 -12.79
CA HIS A 60 8.33 -9.67 -12.46
C HIS A 60 8.20 -10.06 -10.98
N ARG A 61 8.27 -11.35 -10.68
CA ARG A 61 8.12 -11.86 -9.31
C ARG A 61 9.09 -11.19 -8.34
N GLN A 62 10.34 -11.01 -8.74
CA GLN A 62 11.39 -10.40 -7.90
C GLN A 62 11.07 -8.94 -7.57
N SER A 63 10.65 -8.15 -8.57
CA SER A 63 10.24 -6.76 -8.38
C SER A 63 9.01 -6.64 -7.48
N LEU A 64 8.06 -7.58 -7.60
CA LEU A 64 6.93 -7.61 -6.67
C LEU A 64 7.40 -7.92 -5.24
N GLN A 65 8.30 -8.87 -5.04
CA GLN A 65 8.85 -9.16 -3.70
C GLN A 65 9.59 -7.97 -3.08
N GLU A 66 10.37 -7.24 -3.87
CA GLU A 66 11.04 -6.01 -3.44
C GLU A 66 10.03 -4.94 -3.04
N LYS A 67 9.03 -4.67 -3.87
CA LYS A 67 7.93 -3.75 -3.54
C LYS A 67 7.19 -4.15 -2.27
N LEU A 68 6.92 -5.43 -2.05
CA LEU A 68 6.26 -5.89 -0.82
C LEU A 68 7.12 -5.61 0.41
N ARG A 69 8.44 -5.78 0.32
CA ARG A 69 9.38 -5.43 1.41
C ARG A 69 9.43 -3.93 1.66
N GLU A 70 9.58 -3.11 0.62
CA GLU A 70 9.63 -1.65 0.70
C GLU A 70 8.33 -1.03 1.24
N LEU A 71 7.19 -1.58 0.83
CA LEU A 71 5.87 -1.14 1.28
C LEU A 71 5.50 -1.73 2.64
N GLY A 72 6.27 -2.69 3.17
CA GLY A 72 5.99 -3.37 4.43
C GLY A 72 4.76 -4.29 4.39
N ILE A 73 4.34 -4.74 3.21
CA ILE A 73 3.16 -5.58 3.02
C ILE A 73 3.51 -7.02 3.38
N ARG A 74 2.90 -7.52 4.45
CA ARG A 74 3.17 -8.86 4.99
C ARG A 74 1.91 -9.70 5.02
N ARG A 75 2.08 -11.02 4.88
CA ARG A 75 0.98 -11.97 5.02
C ARG A 75 0.53 -11.97 6.50
N PRO A 76 -0.77 -11.78 6.78
CA PRO A 76 -1.30 -11.93 8.13
C PRO A 76 -1.04 -13.38 8.59
N GLY A 77 -0.33 -13.53 9.70
CA GLY A 77 0.11 -14.82 10.25
C GLY A 77 1.51 -15.29 9.84
N HIS A 78 2.28 -14.48 9.09
CA HIS A 78 3.71 -14.71 8.90
C HIS A 78 4.50 -13.62 9.66
N GLU A 79 4.50 -13.73 10.99
CA GLU A 79 5.47 -13.03 11.82
C GLU A 79 6.88 -13.50 11.44
N PRO A 80 7.83 -12.59 11.20
CA PRO A 80 9.21 -13.00 10.96
C PRO A 80 9.74 -13.63 12.26
N ALA A 81 10.20 -14.87 12.18
CA ALA A 81 10.98 -15.48 13.27
C ALA A 81 12.39 -14.87 13.41
N GLU A 82 12.66 -13.69 12.83
CA GLU A 82 14.01 -13.15 12.66
C GLU A 82 14.06 -11.62 12.83
N ALA A 83 13.49 -11.13 13.93
CA ALA A 83 13.87 -9.84 14.51
C ALA A 83 14.39 -10.01 15.96
N ALA A 84 14.86 -11.22 16.29
CA ALA A 84 15.61 -11.54 17.50
C ALA A 84 17.01 -11.99 17.05
N GLY A 85 17.90 -11.03 16.80
CA GLY A 85 19.24 -11.34 16.29
C GLY A 85 19.94 -10.15 15.66
N ALA A 86 19.95 -9.00 16.33
CA ALA A 86 20.92 -7.95 16.09
C ALA A 86 21.10 -7.16 17.40
N GLU A 87 22.14 -7.59 18.11
CA GLU A 87 22.80 -7.03 19.32
C GLU A 87 22.09 -7.15 20.67
#